data_AF-A0A351HER0-F1
#
_entry.id   AF-A0A351HER0-F1
#
_cell.length_a   1.000
_cell.length_b   1.000
_cell.length_c   1.000
_cell.angle_alpha   90.00
_cell.angle_beta   90.00
_cell.angle_gamma   90.00
#
_symmetry.space_group_name_H-M   'P 1'
#
loop_
_entity.id
_entity.type
_entity.pdbx_description
1 polymer ?
#
loop_
_entity_poly.entity_id
_entity_poly.type
_entity_poly.pdbx_seq_one_letter_code
_entity_poly.pdbx_strand_id
1 'polypeptide(L)'
;MNKEAIDALIEKNPKLVPHRAKLEAMVPGNYCLHRSWGFGKIVDYNAADDRLIIDFEDGKDGHAMAPAFCVDKLDILKPNDILVRSRTEPDLIEEMIKKKPADLICEIIAASDDQAMMASEIERLLARVIGPIKYKKWWTATKKVLVKDPRIGVPLKKTDPYIFRDEPVKPEDEILEQFHATKNSKQKIELGEKLYALSENISVIREEMPAILEELTEAIAHAKSLSQADRLHGVWVRNNLARDLHEDVESLEPSSASILDATNDYSELAAHLPAQYFKRYLDLISRTYPDKWQSMVEDLLRNSSGKFTSECINFMLEHEMEERIRYCLDRWLKEQTIKGPLLFWVVKNRASKKYNSIIEPLVTPRLLAA
;
A
#
# COMPACT_ATOMS: atom_id res chain seq x y z
N MET A 1 -9.03 12.60 39.89
CA MET A 1 -9.05 13.65 40.94
C MET A 1 -10.51 13.90 41.32
N ASN A 2 -10.80 14.32 42.55
CA ASN A 2 -12.15 14.75 42.91
C ASN A 2 -12.40 16.20 42.46
N LYS A 3 -13.67 16.61 42.45
CA LYS A 3 -14.10 17.91 41.94
C LYS A 3 -13.51 19.06 42.77
N GLU A 4 -13.45 18.88 44.09
CA GLU A 4 -12.96 19.88 45.04
C GLU A 4 -11.47 20.19 44.82
N ALA A 5 -10.64 19.17 44.55
CA ALA A 5 -9.23 19.37 44.23
C ALA A 5 -9.04 20.12 42.91
N ILE A 6 -9.86 19.83 41.89
CA ILE A 6 -9.81 20.50 40.59
C ILE A 6 -10.23 21.98 40.75
N ASP A 7 -11.27 22.25 41.53
CA ASP A 7 -11.75 23.61 41.80
C ASP A 7 -10.65 24.44 42.50
N ALA A 8 -10.02 23.88 43.55
CA ALA A 8 -8.92 24.54 44.25
C ALA A 8 -7.69 24.76 43.36
N LEU A 9 -7.39 23.83 42.45
CA LEU A 9 -6.27 23.91 41.52
C LEU A 9 -6.50 24.99 40.44
N ILE A 10 -7.74 25.12 39.97
CA ILE A 10 -8.16 26.19 39.04
C ILE A 10 -8.17 27.55 39.73
N GLU A 11 -8.59 27.63 40.99
CA GLU A 11 -8.54 28.88 41.76
C GLU A 11 -7.09 29.37 41.94
N LYS A 12 -6.16 28.46 42.24
CA LYS A 12 -4.73 28.77 42.33
C LYS A 12 -4.09 29.08 40.97
N ASN A 13 -4.58 28.47 39.89
CA ASN A 13 -4.08 28.68 38.53
C ASN A 13 -5.23 28.79 37.51
N PRO A 14 -5.78 29.99 37.30
CA PRO A 14 -6.92 30.21 36.41
C PRO A 14 -6.70 29.81 34.95
N LYS A 15 -5.45 29.61 34.51
CA LYS A 15 -5.14 29.12 33.16
C LYS A 15 -5.61 27.69 32.91
N LEU A 16 -5.96 26.95 33.96
CA LEU A 16 -6.40 25.55 33.88
C LEU A 16 -7.91 25.41 33.64
N VAL A 17 -8.68 26.50 33.66
CA VAL A 17 -10.12 26.51 33.36
C VAL A 17 -10.45 25.76 32.06
N PRO A 18 -9.78 26.00 30.92
CA PRO A 18 -10.09 25.31 29.66
C PRO A 18 -9.79 23.81 29.68
N HIS A 19 -9.01 23.34 30.67
CA HIS A 19 -8.54 21.96 30.77
C HIS A 19 -9.28 21.15 31.86
N ARG A 20 -10.37 21.69 32.42
CA ARG A 20 -11.17 21.01 33.46
C ARG A 20 -11.55 19.59 33.07
N ALA A 21 -12.12 19.39 31.88
CA ALA A 21 -12.53 18.06 31.42
C ALA A 21 -11.36 17.04 31.40
N LYS A 22 -10.16 17.50 31.04
CA LYS A 22 -8.94 16.68 31.05
C LYS A 22 -8.50 16.33 32.48
N LEU A 23 -8.59 17.28 33.41
CA LEU A 23 -8.30 17.05 34.83
C LEU A 23 -9.32 16.10 35.48
N GLU A 24 -10.60 16.21 35.10
CA GLU A 24 -11.66 15.30 35.54
C GLU A 24 -11.40 13.85 35.05
N ALA A 25 -10.80 13.70 33.87
CA ALA A 25 -10.37 12.40 33.35
C ALA A 25 -9.10 11.83 34.05
N MET A 26 -8.35 12.63 34.82
CA MET A 26 -7.16 12.17 35.56
C MET A 26 -7.54 11.45 36.87
N VAL A 27 -8.28 10.35 36.76
CA VAL A 27 -8.72 9.53 37.89
C VAL A 27 -7.90 8.24 38.00
N PRO A 28 -7.69 7.72 39.23
CA PRO A 28 -7.10 6.39 39.41
C PRO A 28 -7.82 5.33 38.59
N GLY A 29 -7.04 4.46 37.95
CA GLY A 29 -7.54 3.44 37.02
C GLY A 29 -7.49 3.86 35.56
N ASN A 30 -7.53 5.16 35.24
CA ASN A 30 -7.38 5.63 33.87
C ASN A 30 -5.94 5.52 33.38
N TYR A 31 -5.81 5.43 32.06
CA TYR A 31 -4.54 5.31 31.38
C TYR A 31 -4.19 6.61 30.68
N CYS A 32 -2.90 6.83 30.48
CA CYS A 32 -2.38 8.03 29.84
C CYS A 32 -1.16 7.73 28.97
N LEU A 33 -0.88 8.66 28.07
CA LEU A 33 0.32 8.64 27.26
C LEU A 33 1.14 9.92 27.52
N HIS A 34 2.34 9.75 28.07
CA HIS A 34 3.29 10.84 28.23
C HIS A 34 4.22 10.95 27.03
N ARG A 35 4.49 12.17 26.57
CA ARG A 35 5.34 12.43 25.39
C ARG A 35 6.75 11.83 25.49
N SER A 36 7.34 11.81 26.70
CA SER A 36 8.70 11.33 26.93
C SER A 36 8.78 9.96 27.61
N TRP A 37 7.73 9.55 28.31
CA TRP A 37 7.76 8.36 29.18
C TRP A 37 6.80 7.26 28.74
N GLY A 38 6.08 7.49 27.64
CA GLY A 38 5.24 6.47 27.04
C GLY A 38 3.96 6.24 27.83
N PHE A 39 3.47 5.00 27.74
CA PHE A 39 2.20 4.59 28.30
C PHE A 39 2.30 4.46 29.82
N GLY A 40 1.27 4.92 30.53
CA GLY A 40 1.21 4.81 31.98
C GLY A 40 -0.21 4.70 32.51
N LYS A 41 -0.33 4.22 33.75
CA LYS A 41 -1.58 4.08 34.48
C LYS A 41 -1.60 5.05 35.66
N ILE A 42 -2.65 5.83 35.78
CA ILE A 42 -2.87 6.67 36.95
C ILE A 42 -3.28 5.74 38.09
N VAL A 43 -2.48 5.69 39.15
CA VAL A 43 -2.72 4.79 40.28
C VAL A 43 -3.31 5.49 41.48
N ASP A 44 -2.99 6.77 41.68
CA ASP A 44 -3.53 7.54 42.79
C ASP A 44 -3.45 9.06 42.55
N TYR A 45 -4.15 9.82 43.39
CA TYR A 45 -3.98 11.26 43.53
C TYR A 45 -3.78 11.62 45.01
N ASN A 46 -2.56 12.05 45.34
CA ASN A 46 -2.22 12.54 46.67
C ASN A 46 -2.65 14.00 46.81
N ALA A 47 -3.77 14.22 47.51
CA ALA A 47 -4.32 15.54 47.75
C ALA A 47 -3.49 16.41 48.72
N ALA A 48 -2.69 15.80 49.61
CA ALA A 48 -1.86 16.53 50.55
C ALA A 48 -0.68 17.23 49.84
N ASP A 49 -0.09 16.54 48.86
CA ASP A 49 1.08 17.03 48.12
C ASP A 49 0.73 17.63 46.74
N ASP A 50 -0.55 17.61 46.35
CA ASP A 50 -1.05 18.02 45.03
C ASP A 50 -0.32 17.27 43.89
N ARG A 51 -0.29 15.93 44.00
CA ARG A 51 0.43 15.04 43.06
C ARG A 51 -0.45 13.93 42.51
N LEU A 52 -0.45 13.81 41.18
CA LEU A 52 -0.92 12.63 40.48
C LEU A 52 0.18 11.58 40.47
N ILE A 53 -0.14 10.36 40.90
CA ILE A 53 0.80 9.24 40.94
C ILE A 53 0.53 8.33 39.73
N ILE A 54 1.56 8.11 38.92
CA ILE A 54 1.45 7.38 37.65
C ILE A 54 2.53 6.32 37.56
N ASP A 55 2.14 5.12 37.17
CA ASP A 55 3.05 4.01 36.84
C ASP A 55 3.27 3.96 35.33
N PHE A 56 4.51 4.15 34.87
CA PHE A 56 4.88 4.05 33.45
C PHE A 56 5.64 2.75 33.16
N GLU A 57 5.40 2.16 31.97
CA GLU A 57 5.91 0.82 31.59
C GLU A 57 7.44 0.71 31.58
N ASP A 58 8.18 1.80 31.35
CA ASP A 58 9.65 1.80 31.29
C ASP A 58 10.32 1.92 32.68
N GLY A 59 9.77 1.24 33.68
CA GLY A 59 10.33 1.13 35.03
C GLY A 59 10.27 2.42 35.85
N LYS A 60 9.23 3.25 35.62
CA LYS A 60 8.98 4.48 36.39
C LYS A 60 7.66 4.37 37.13
N ASP A 61 7.64 3.50 38.12
CA ASP A 61 6.49 3.28 38.99
C ASP A 61 6.41 4.39 40.06
N GLY A 62 5.20 4.77 40.44
CA GLY A 62 4.94 5.73 41.51
C GLY A 62 5.36 7.17 41.17
N HIS A 63 5.43 7.54 39.90
CA HIS A 63 5.95 8.86 39.52
C HIS A 63 4.96 9.97 39.86
N ALA A 64 5.36 10.87 40.76
CA ALA A 64 4.53 11.96 41.26
C ALA A 64 4.63 13.22 40.38
N MET A 65 3.55 13.58 39.69
CA MET A 65 3.47 14.74 38.80
C MET A 65 2.45 15.76 39.30
N ALA A 66 2.75 17.05 39.16
CA ALA A 66 1.77 18.10 39.45
C ALA A 66 0.65 18.10 38.38
N PRO A 67 -0.65 18.10 38.74
CA PRO A 67 -1.74 18.05 37.77
C PRO A 67 -1.67 19.16 36.70
N ALA A 68 -1.23 20.36 37.09
CA ALA A 68 -1.03 21.48 36.15
C ALA A 68 -0.01 21.14 35.05
N PHE A 69 1.03 20.35 35.35
CA PHE A 69 2.03 19.91 34.37
C PHE A 69 1.52 18.75 33.51
N CYS A 70 0.68 17.88 34.09
CA CYS A 70 0.06 16.76 33.40
C CYS A 70 -0.82 17.20 32.23
N VAL A 71 -1.51 18.33 32.35
CA VAL A 71 -2.42 18.86 31.31
C VAL A 71 -1.73 19.01 29.95
N ASP A 72 -0.48 19.46 29.93
CA ASP A 72 0.28 19.71 28.69
C ASP A 72 1.04 18.47 28.18
N LYS A 73 1.29 17.50 29.05
CA LYS A 73 2.27 16.42 28.81
C LYS A 73 1.66 15.04 28.68
N LEU A 74 0.46 14.85 29.24
CA LEU A 74 -0.27 13.59 29.20
C LEU A 74 -1.45 13.71 28.25
N ASP A 75 -1.65 12.72 27.41
CA ASP A 75 -2.92 12.48 26.73
C ASP A 75 -3.65 11.40 27.52
N ILE A 76 -4.84 11.73 28.06
CA ILE A 76 -5.62 10.77 28.84
C ILE A 76 -6.42 9.91 27.87
N LEU A 77 -6.22 8.60 27.96
CA LEU A 77 -6.75 7.65 26.99
C LEU A 77 -8.10 7.12 27.46
N LYS A 78 -9.04 6.99 26.52
CA LYS A 78 -10.35 6.39 26.78
C LYS A 78 -10.20 4.88 26.99
N PRO A 79 -11.12 4.21 27.71
CA PRO A 79 -11.06 2.76 27.92
C PRO A 79 -11.03 1.94 26.62
N ASN A 80 -11.67 2.44 25.56
CA ASN A 80 -11.71 1.79 24.25
C ASN A 80 -10.50 2.13 23.35
N ASP A 81 -9.58 2.99 23.79
CA ASP A 81 -8.35 3.29 23.05
C ASP A 81 -7.51 2.01 22.87
N ILE A 82 -6.96 1.81 21.67
CA ILE A 82 -6.24 0.58 21.36
C ILE A 82 -4.99 0.37 22.23
N LEU A 83 -4.32 1.44 22.66
CA LEU A 83 -3.18 1.32 23.57
C LEU A 83 -3.64 0.77 24.91
N VAL A 84 -4.78 1.24 25.43
CA VAL A 84 -5.37 0.72 26.67
C VAL A 84 -5.74 -0.74 26.52
N ARG A 85 -6.51 -1.06 25.48
CA ARG A 85 -6.98 -2.43 25.21
C ARG A 85 -5.85 -3.41 24.98
N SER A 86 -4.74 -2.98 24.38
CA SER A 86 -3.56 -3.84 24.21
C SER A 86 -2.89 -4.27 25.52
N ARG A 87 -3.18 -3.58 26.64
CA ARG A 87 -2.68 -3.93 27.99
C ARG A 87 -3.75 -4.59 28.85
N THR A 88 -5.02 -4.22 28.70
CA THR A 88 -6.13 -4.78 29.49
C THR A 88 -6.72 -6.06 28.89
N GLU A 89 -6.62 -6.22 27.57
CA GLU A 89 -7.19 -7.33 26.79
C GLU A 89 -6.16 -7.90 25.79
N PRO A 90 -4.93 -8.26 26.22
CA PRO A 90 -3.83 -8.60 25.31
C PRO A 90 -4.15 -9.78 24.39
N ASP A 91 -4.80 -10.83 24.90
CA ASP A 91 -5.14 -12.02 24.13
C ASP A 91 -6.13 -11.71 23.00
N LEU A 92 -7.11 -10.84 23.27
CA LEU A 92 -8.11 -10.43 22.28
C LEU A 92 -7.46 -9.60 21.18
N ILE A 93 -6.60 -8.63 21.54
CA ILE A 93 -5.88 -7.82 20.57
C ILE A 93 -4.92 -8.68 19.74
N GLU A 94 -4.23 -9.65 20.35
CA GLU A 94 -3.38 -10.58 19.60
C GLU A 94 -4.19 -11.44 18.61
N GLU A 95 -5.38 -11.90 19.01
CA GLU A 95 -6.28 -12.60 18.10
C GLU A 95 -6.72 -11.71 16.94
N MET A 96 -7.09 -10.46 17.20
CA MET A 96 -7.49 -9.51 16.17
C MET A 96 -6.35 -9.22 15.19
N ILE A 97 -5.13 -9.00 15.69
CA ILE A 97 -3.93 -8.83 14.85
C ILE A 97 -3.74 -10.04 13.92
N LYS A 98 -3.96 -11.26 14.42
CA LYS A 98 -3.72 -12.49 13.65
C LYS A 98 -4.85 -12.81 12.66
N LYS A 99 -6.11 -12.65 13.07
CA LYS A 99 -7.27 -13.20 12.35
C LYS A 99 -8.24 -12.14 11.83
N LYS A 100 -8.28 -10.95 12.44
CA LYS A 100 -9.29 -9.91 12.16
C LYS A 100 -8.64 -8.53 11.98
N PRO A 101 -7.71 -8.39 11.02
CA PRO A 101 -6.94 -7.16 10.89
C PRO A 101 -7.80 -5.96 10.45
N ALA A 102 -8.87 -6.17 9.69
CA ALA A 102 -9.79 -5.11 9.30
C ALA A 102 -10.64 -4.61 10.48
N ASP A 103 -11.17 -5.53 11.30
CA ASP A 103 -11.92 -5.18 12.51
C ASP A 103 -11.08 -4.35 13.48
N LEU A 104 -9.80 -4.71 13.66
CA LEU A 104 -8.89 -3.95 14.52
C LEU A 104 -8.75 -2.48 14.07
N ILE A 105 -8.65 -2.25 12.76
CA ILE A 105 -8.51 -0.91 12.21
C ILE A 105 -9.84 -0.15 12.31
N CYS A 106 -10.98 -0.83 12.09
CA CYS A 106 -12.30 -0.24 12.30
C CYS A 106 -12.44 0.26 13.75
N GLU A 107 -12.06 -0.56 14.73
CA GLU A 107 -12.14 -0.16 16.14
C GLU A 107 -11.19 0.98 16.50
N ILE A 108 -9.97 1.00 15.93
CA ILE A 108 -9.02 2.11 16.11
C ILE A 108 -9.61 3.42 15.59
N ILE A 109 -10.15 3.41 14.36
CA ILE A 109 -10.67 4.63 13.73
C ILE A 109 -11.99 5.04 14.39
N ALA A 110 -12.90 4.10 14.69
CA ALA A 110 -14.16 4.40 15.37
C ALA A 110 -13.97 4.97 16.78
N ALA A 111 -12.85 4.69 17.44
CA ALA A 111 -12.53 5.27 18.75
C ALA A 111 -12.01 6.72 18.68
N SER A 112 -11.60 7.20 17.50
CA SER A 112 -11.21 8.60 17.29
C SER A 112 -12.42 9.53 17.30
N ASP A 113 -12.21 10.80 17.69
CA ASP A 113 -13.31 11.76 17.90
C ASP A 113 -14.06 12.14 16.61
N ASP A 114 -13.36 12.13 15.48
CA ASP A 114 -13.89 12.45 14.14
C ASP A 114 -14.11 11.21 13.27
N GLN A 115 -13.93 10.00 13.84
CA GLN A 115 -13.99 8.73 13.11
C GLN A 115 -13.09 8.74 11.86
N ALA A 116 -11.99 9.51 11.89
CA ALA A 116 -11.08 9.67 10.78
C ALA A 116 -9.63 9.70 11.28
N MET A 117 -8.73 8.99 10.60
CA MET A 117 -7.32 8.95 10.99
C MET A 117 -6.39 8.95 9.80
N MET A 118 -5.33 9.75 9.88
CA MET A 118 -4.25 9.71 8.91
C MET A 118 -3.47 8.41 9.02
N ALA A 119 -2.97 7.92 7.88
CA ALA A 119 -2.14 6.71 7.86
C ALA A 119 -0.95 6.79 8.84
N SER A 120 -0.35 7.97 9.01
CA SER A 120 0.77 8.21 9.92
C SER A 120 0.38 8.14 11.42
N GLU A 121 -0.88 8.38 11.75
CA GLU A 121 -1.42 8.26 13.11
C GLU A 121 -1.68 6.80 13.43
N ILE A 122 -2.36 6.09 12.53
CA ILE A 122 -2.57 4.64 12.61
C ILE A 122 -1.22 3.93 12.74
N GLU A 123 -0.24 4.24 11.88
CA GLU A 123 1.09 3.61 11.92
C GLU A 123 1.83 3.85 13.25
N ARG A 124 1.69 5.01 13.88
CA ARG A 124 2.27 5.29 15.21
C ARG A 124 1.64 4.42 16.30
N LEU A 125 0.32 4.25 16.28
CA LEU A 125 -0.37 3.37 17.21
C LEU A 125 0.04 1.92 16.99
N LEU A 126 0.00 1.44 15.74
CA LEU A 126 0.39 0.08 15.38
C LEU A 126 1.85 -0.22 15.74
N ALA A 127 2.76 0.74 15.63
CA ALA A 127 4.15 0.58 16.04
C ALA A 127 4.31 0.30 17.54
N ARG A 128 3.39 0.79 18.38
CA ARG A 128 3.39 0.56 19.84
C ARG A 128 2.64 -0.71 20.24
N VAL A 129 1.62 -1.09 19.47
CA VAL A 129 0.80 -2.28 19.73
C VAL A 129 1.46 -3.55 19.19
N ILE A 130 1.94 -3.53 17.94
CA ILE A 130 2.52 -4.69 17.24
C ILE A 130 4.06 -4.70 17.34
N GLY A 131 4.65 -3.53 17.61
CA GLY A 131 6.09 -3.33 17.69
C GLY A 131 6.69 -2.70 16.42
N PRO A 132 7.80 -1.96 16.54
CA PRO A 132 8.28 -0.96 15.56
C PRO A 132 8.76 -1.52 14.22
N ILE A 133 8.92 -2.85 14.12
CA ILE A 133 9.36 -3.54 12.90
C ILE A 133 8.21 -4.36 12.30
N LYS A 134 7.55 -5.18 13.13
CA LYS A 134 6.53 -6.13 12.69
C LYS A 134 5.30 -5.42 12.10
N TYR A 135 4.93 -4.26 12.63
CA TYR A 135 3.75 -3.52 12.16
C TYR A 135 3.82 -3.15 10.68
N LYS A 136 5.00 -2.85 10.11
CA LYS A 136 5.13 -2.38 8.72
C LYS A 136 4.65 -3.42 7.71
N LYS A 137 5.09 -4.68 7.91
CA LYS A 137 4.68 -5.80 7.05
C LYS A 137 3.20 -6.12 7.26
N TRP A 138 2.76 -6.12 8.52
CA TRP A 138 1.36 -6.35 8.87
C TRP A 138 0.44 -5.31 8.23
N TRP A 139 0.74 -4.02 8.39
CA TRP A 139 -0.03 -2.91 7.85
C TRP A 139 -0.13 -2.95 6.32
N THR A 140 0.96 -3.33 5.65
CA THR A 140 0.94 -3.50 4.20
C THR A 140 -0.02 -4.60 3.74
N ALA A 141 -0.17 -5.68 4.51
CA ALA A 141 -1.14 -6.73 4.24
C ALA A 141 -2.57 -6.28 4.60
N THR A 142 -2.75 -5.65 5.78
CA THR A 142 -4.05 -5.15 6.25
C THR A 142 -4.68 -4.15 5.28
N LYS A 143 -3.91 -3.22 4.71
CA LYS A 143 -4.42 -2.28 3.69
C LYS A 143 -5.09 -2.97 2.51
N LYS A 144 -4.64 -4.16 2.11
CA LYS A 144 -5.28 -4.92 1.01
C LYS A 144 -6.65 -5.46 1.40
N VAL A 145 -6.83 -5.79 2.68
CA VAL A 145 -8.11 -6.24 3.24
C VAL A 145 -9.06 -5.05 3.37
N LEU A 146 -8.56 -3.91 3.85
CA LEU A 146 -9.37 -2.70 4.04
C LEU A 146 -9.98 -2.14 2.75
N VAL A 147 -9.31 -2.31 1.61
CA VAL A 147 -9.86 -1.90 0.29
C VAL A 147 -11.16 -2.64 -0.03
N LYS A 148 -11.41 -3.81 0.58
CA LYS A 148 -12.62 -4.60 0.41
C LYS A 148 -13.62 -4.41 1.57
N ASP A 149 -13.28 -3.65 2.61
CA ASP A 149 -14.13 -3.51 3.79
C ASP A 149 -15.09 -2.33 3.63
N PRO A 150 -16.42 -2.57 3.59
CA PRO A 150 -17.39 -1.51 3.31
C PRO A 150 -17.52 -0.49 4.45
N ARG A 151 -17.02 -0.81 5.66
CA ARG A 151 -17.04 0.08 6.82
C ARG A 151 -15.93 1.14 6.78
N ILE A 152 -14.98 1.01 5.86
CA ILE A 152 -13.81 1.88 5.80
C ILE A 152 -13.75 2.62 4.46
N GLY A 153 -13.77 3.95 4.52
CA GLY A 153 -13.32 4.79 3.43
C GLY A 153 -11.81 4.81 3.36
N VAL A 154 -11.26 4.13 2.34
CA VAL A 154 -9.81 4.12 2.08
C VAL A 154 -9.43 5.38 1.31
N PRO A 155 -8.44 6.15 1.76
CA PRO A 155 -8.09 7.41 1.11
C PRO A 155 -7.51 7.21 -0.29
N LEU A 156 -7.92 8.07 -1.22
CA LEU A 156 -7.42 8.09 -2.60
C LEU A 156 -6.01 8.68 -2.69
N LYS A 157 -5.68 9.61 -1.80
CA LYS A 157 -4.36 10.24 -1.70
C LYS A 157 -3.78 10.02 -0.32
N LYS A 158 -2.45 9.98 -0.23
CA LYS A 158 -1.72 9.83 1.05
C LYS A 158 -1.97 10.97 2.04
N THR A 159 -2.49 12.10 1.56
CA THR A 159 -2.84 13.29 2.36
C THR A 159 -4.21 13.21 2.99
N ASP A 160 -5.01 12.21 2.63
CA ASP A 160 -6.40 12.09 3.06
C ASP A 160 -6.49 10.98 4.14
N PRO A 161 -7.44 11.08 5.09
CA PRO A 161 -7.57 10.12 6.18
C PRO A 161 -8.31 8.85 5.76
N TYR A 162 -8.12 7.78 6.52
CA TYR A 162 -9.07 6.67 6.56
C TYR A 162 -10.28 7.08 7.38
N ILE A 163 -11.49 6.78 6.90
CA ILE A 163 -12.74 7.19 7.55
C ILE A 163 -13.53 5.94 7.92
N PHE A 164 -13.98 5.84 9.16
CA PHE A 164 -14.94 4.82 9.59
C PHE A 164 -16.36 5.26 9.21
N ARG A 165 -17.13 4.34 8.65
CA ARG A 165 -18.50 4.57 8.16
C ARG A 165 -19.48 3.82 9.05
N ASP A 166 -20.41 4.54 9.67
CA ASP A 166 -21.50 3.93 10.44
C ASP A 166 -22.44 3.12 9.52
N GLU A 167 -22.70 3.64 8.31
CA GLU A 167 -23.40 2.93 7.24
C GLU A 167 -22.38 2.38 6.23
N PRO A 168 -22.22 1.04 6.13
CA PRO A 168 -21.26 0.44 5.20
C PRO A 168 -21.59 0.77 3.74
N VAL A 169 -20.59 1.22 2.98
CA VAL A 169 -20.68 1.51 1.55
C VAL A 169 -19.87 0.47 0.80
N LYS A 170 -20.48 -0.17 -0.21
CA LYS A 170 -19.77 -1.18 -1.01
C LYS A 170 -18.60 -0.53 -1.75
N PRO A 171 -17.38 -1.09 -1.68
CA PRO A 171 -16.23 -0.56 -2.39
C PRO A 171 -16.44 -0.43 -3.91
N GLU A 172 -17.23 -1.32 -4.50
CA GLU A 172 -17.59 -1.29 -5.92
C GLU A 172 -18.36 -0.02 -6.29
N ASP A 173 -19.38 0.34 -5.51
CA ASP A 173 -20.23 1.51 -5.76
C ASP A 173 -19.41 2.81 -5.71
N GLU A 174 -18.47 2.89 -4.76
CA GLU A 174 -17.58 4.04 -4.64
C GLU A 174 -16.64 4.19 -5.84
N ILE A 175 -16.13 3.07 -6.37
CA ILE A 175 -15.27 3.10 -7.57
C ILE A 175 -16.09 3.40 -8.82
N LEU A 176 -17.33 2.91 -8.91
CA LEU A 176 -18.25 3.25 -10.00
C LEU A 176 -18.55 4.76 -10.01
N GLU A 177 -18.84 5.34 -8.85
CA GLU A 177 -19.05 6.79 -8.74
C GLU A 177 -17.81 7.57 -9.21
N GLN A 178 -16.61 7.14 -8.79
CA GLN A 178 -15.35 7.74 -9.25
C GLN A 178 -15.12 7.57 -10.75
N PHE A 179 -15.48 6.41 -11.31
CA PHE A 179 -15.33 6.10 -12.72
C PHE A 179 -16.20 7.03 -13.57
N HIS A 180 -17.46 7.21 -13.17
CA HIS A 180 -18.42 8.10 -13.81
C HIS A 180 -18.06 9.58 -13.64
N ALA A 181 -17.50 9.97 -12.48
CA ALA A 181 -17.12 11.35 -12.20
C ALA A 181 -15.85 11.80 -12.95
N THR A 182 -14.90 10.89 -13.22
CA THR A 182 -13.64 11.27 -13.87
C THR A 182 -13.76 11.37 -15.38
N LYS A 183 -13.08 12.36 -15.98
CA LYS A 183 -12.90 12.47 -17.44
C LYS A 183 -11.52 12.00 -17.90
N ASN A 184 -10.65 11.62 -16.97
CA ASN A 184 -9.29 11.21 -17.29
C ASN A 184 -9.29 9.74 -17.74
N SER A 185 -9.02 9.50 -19.03
CA SER A 185 -8.99 8.16 -19.63
C SER A 185 -8.03 7.19 -18.93
N LYS A 186 -6.87 7.66 -18.48
CA LYS A 186 -5.91 6.82 -17.75
C LYS A 186 -6.47 6.41 -16.39
N GLN A 187 -7.07 7.36 -15.68
CA GLN A 187 -7.72 7.09 -14.41
C GLN A 187 -8.90 6.12 -14.56
N LYS A 188 -9.68 6.21 -15.66
CA LYS A 188 -10.73 5.23 -15.97
C LYS A 188 -10.18 3.82 -16.12
N ILE A 189 -9.05 3.64 -16.80
CA ILE A 189 -8.38 2.33 -16.92
C ILE A 189 -7.97 1.80 -15.53
N GLU A 190 -7.37 2.66 -14.69
CA GLU A 190 -6.97 2.28 -13.33
C GLU A 190 -8.18 1.92 -12.44
N LEU A 191 -9.30 2.63 -12.57
CA LEU A 191 -10.54 2.34 -11.85
C LEU A 191 -11.20 1.04 -12.36
N GLY A 192 -11.21 0.80 -13.67
CA GLY A 192 -11.67 -0.47 -14.23
C GLY A 192 -10.87 -1.67 -13.73
N GLU A 193 -9.54 -1.53 -13.58
CA GLU A 193 -8.71 -2.57 -12.98
C GLU A 193 -9.05 -2.81 -11.51
N LYS A 194 -9.34 -1.75 -10.75
CA LYS A 194 -9.78 -1.88 -9.35
C LYS A 194 -11.12 -2.57 -9.24
N LEU A 195 -12.08 -2.26 -10.11
CA LEU A 195 -13.37 -2.95 -10.18
C LEU A 195 -13.16 -4.45 -10.43
N TYR A 196 -12.32 -4.80 -11.41
CA TYR A 196 -11.97 -6.19 -11.70
C TYR A 196 -11.30 -6.91 -10.51
N ALA A 197 -10.46 -6.21 -9.74
CA ALA A 197 -9.80 -6.79 -8.57
C ALA A 197 -10.73 -6.99 -7.36
N LEU A 198 -11.84 -6.25 -7.31
CA LEU A 198 -12.88 -6.36 -6.28
C LEU A 198 -13.97 -7.36 -6.64
N SER A 199 -14.19 -7.63 -7.93
CA SER A 199 -15.24 -8.50 -8.44
C SER A 199 -14.97 -9.99 -8.17
N GLU A 200 -14.91 -10.39 -6.90
CA GLU A 200 -15.16 -11.78 -6.50
C GLU A 200 -16.65 -12.14 -6.71
N ASN A 201 -17.51 -11.14 -6.88
CA ASN A 201 -18.93 -11.31 -7.20
C ASN A 201 -19.42 -10.23 -8.19
N ILE A 202 -19.31 -10.51 -9.49
CA ILE A 202 -19.69 -9.61 -10.61
C ILE A 202 -21.14 -9.12 -10.54
N SER A 203 -22.01 -9.78 -9.76
CA SER A 203 -23.44 -9.46 -9.66
C SER A 203 -23.74 -7.99 -9.33
N VAL A 204 -22.87 -7.30 -8.59
CA VAL A 204 -23.07 -5.89 -8.21
C VAL A 204 -22.80 -4.93 -9.37
N ILE A 205 -21.79 -5.23 -10.19
CA ILE A 205 -21.36 -4.33 -11.26
C ILE A 205 -21.92 -4.73 -12.64
N ARG A 206 -22.53 -5.92 -12.75
CA ARG A 206 -22.94 -6.53 -14.02
C ARG A 206 -23.81 -5.62 -14.89
N GLU A 207 -24.69 -4.84 -14.27
CA GLU A 207 -25.59 -3.93 -14.99
C GLU A 207 -24.83 -2.75 -15.62
N GLU A 208 -23.78 -2.27 -14.95
CA GLU A 208 -22.94 -1.14 -15.40
C GLU A 208 -21.79 -1.58 -16.31
N MET A 209 -21.44 -2.87 -16.31
CA MET A 209 -20.29 -3.38 -17.07
C MET A 209 -20.33 -3.07 -18.58
N PRO A 210 -21.47 -3.18 -19.30
CA PRO A 210 -21.51 -2.82 -20.73
C PRO A 210 -21.10 -1.37 -20.99
N ALA A 211 -21.60 -0.43 -20.18
CA ALA A 211 -21.25 0.98 -20.28
C ALA A 211 -19.76 1.22 -19.98
N ILE A 212 -19.21 0.54 -18.97
CA ILE A 212 -17.79 0.61 -18.64
C ILE A 212 -16.92 0.07 -19.78
N LEU A 213 -17.32 -1.05 -20.41
CA LEU A 213 -16.61 -1.61 -21.55
C LEU A 213 -16.62 -0.69 -22.77
N GLU A 214 -17.76 -0.05 -23.05
CA GLU A 214 -17.90 0.94 -24.11
C GLU A 214 -16.99 2.14 -23.85
N GLU A 215 -17.06 2.74 -22.66
CA GLU A 215 -16.23 3.90 -22.31
C GLU A 215 -14.72 3.59 -22.32
N LEU A 216 -14.33 2.41 -21.83
CA LEU A 216 -12.94 1.96 -21.92
C LEU A 216 -12.53 1.77 -23.38
N THR A 217 -13.39 1.17 -24.22
CA THR A 217 -13.11 0.96 -25.64
C THR A 217 -12.91 2.29 -26.37
N GLU A 218 -13.81 3.26 -26.17
CA GLU A 218 -13.67 4.60 -26.75
C GLU A 218 -12.40 5.30 -26.27
N ALA A 219 -12.12 5.24 -24.96
CA ALA A 219 -10.92 5.83 -24.39
C ALA A 219 -9.65 5.22 -24.99
N ILE A 220 -9.56 3.89 -25.04
CA ILE A 220 -8.40 3.15 -25.58
C ILE A 220 -8.23 3.44 -27.07
N ALA A 221 -9.30 3.61 -27.84
CA ALA A 221 -9.23 3.91 -29.27
C ALA A 221 -8.82 5.36 -29.54
N HIS A 222 -9.43 6.33 -28.86
CA HIS A 222 -9.43 7.73 -29.32
C HIS A 222 -8.71 8.71 -28.40
N ALA A 223 -8.43 8.37 -27.14
CA ALA A 223 -7.87 9.33 -26.19
C ALA A 223 -6.40 9.68 -26.50
N LYS A 224 -6.16 10.90 -26.99
CA LYS A 224 -4.82 11.39 -27.33
C LYS A 224 -3.86 11.48 -26.14
N SER A 225 -4.38 11.51 -24.92
CA SER A 225 -3.59 11.57 -23.69
C SER A 225 -2.98 10.22 -23.29
N LEU A 226 -3.40 9.11 -23.90
CA LEU A 226 -2.89 7.78 -23.57
C LEU A 226 -1.65 7.42 -24.38
N SER A 227 -0.59 7.02 -23.68
CA SER A 227 0.57 6.37 -24.29
C SER A 227 0.22 4.96 -24.79
N GLN A 228 1.10 4.33 -25.58
CA GLN A 228 0.89 2.93 -25.98
C GLN A 228 0.90 1.97 -24.79
N ALA A 229 1.66 2.28 -23.74
CA ALA A 229 1.64 1.50 -22.50
C ALA A 229 0.29 1.61 -21.79
N ASP A 230 -0.28 2.81 -21.71
CA ASP A 230 -1.62 3.01 -21.11
C ASP A 230 -2.69 2.31 -21.95
N ARG A 231 -2.61 2.39 -23.28
CA ARG A 231 -3.55 1.69 -24.19
C ARG A 231 -3.46 0.18 -24.04
N LEU A 232 -2.25 -0.39 -23.99
CA LEU A 232 -2.08 -1.83 -23.81
C LEU A 232 -2.61 -2.30 -22.46
N HIS A 233 -2.33 -1.54 -21.39
CA HIS A 233 -2.91 -1.78 -20.07
C HIS A 233 -4.44 -1.72 -20.12
N GLY A 234 -5.00 -0.69 -20.74
CA GLY A 234 -6.43 -0.53 -20.95
C GLY A 234 -7.07 -1.71 -21.70
N VAL A 235 -6.47 -2.17 -22.81
CA VAL A 235 -6.96 -3.34 -23.55
C VAL A 235 -7.02 -4.56 -22.65
N TRP A 236 -6.00 -4.80 -21.83
CA TRP A 236 -5.99 -5.94 -20.93
C TRP A 236 -7.04 -5.84 -19.82
N VAL A 237 -7.23 -4.65 -19.25
CA VAL A 237 -8.28 -4.39 -18.25
C VAL A 237 -9.66 -4.61 -18.87
N ARG A 238 -9.95 -3.98 -20.01
CA ARG A 238 -11.20 -4.16 -20.76
C ARG A 238 -11.44 -5.63 -21.08
N ASN A 239 -10.45 -6.33 -21.62
CA ASN A 239 -10.60 -7.72 -22.04
C ASN A 239 -10.78 -8.66 -20.84
N ASN A 240 -10.21 -8.34 -19.68
CA ASN A 240 -10.45 -9.09 -18.45
C ASN A 240 -11.91 -8.90 -17.98
N LEU A 241 -12.41 -7.66 -17.96
CA LEU A 241 -13.81 -7.35 -17.63
C LEU A 241 -14.81 -7.97 -18.63
N ALA A 242 -14.51 -7.95 -19.92
CA ALA A 242 -15.36 -8.54 -20.97
C ALA A 242 -15.47 -10.06 -20.84
N ARG A 243 -14.37 -10.76 -20.51
CA ARG A 243 -14.40 -12.22 -20.26
C ARG A 243 -15.32 -12.60 -19.11
N ASP A 244 -15.37 -11.77 -18.08
CA ASP A 244 -16.24 -11.97 -16.93
C ASP A 244 -17.73 -11.81 -17.30
N LEU A 245 -18.05 -11.03 -18.33
CA LEU A 245 -19.38 -10.96 -18.94
C LEU A 245 -19.68 -12.06 -19.97
N HIS A 246 -18.72 -12.95 -20.22
CA HIS A 246 -18.76 -13.92 -21.32
C HIS A 246 -18.90 -13.26 -22.70
N GLU A 247 -18.41 -12.03 -22.85
CA GLU A 247 -18.32 -11.36 -24.15
C GLU A 247 -17.12 -11.88 -24.95
N ASP A 248 -17.27 -11.85 -26.28
CA ASP A 248 -16.20 -12.23 -27.19
C ASP A 248 -15.15 -11.12 -27.31
N VAL A 249 -14.06 -11.30 -26.57
CA VAL A 249 -12.91 -10.39 -26.60
C VAL A 249 -12.29 -10.24 -27.98
N GLU A 250 -12.39 -11.24 -28.86
CA GLU A 250 -11.80 -11.19 -30.20
C GLU A 250 -12.54 -10.20 -31.10
N SER A 251 -13.77 -9.84 -30.77
CA SER A 251 -14.55 -8.82 -31.48
C SER A 251 -14.22 -7.38 -31.07
N LEU A 252 -13.46 -7.17 -29.98
CA LEU A 252 -13.19 -5.86 -29.40
C LEU A 252 -11.93 -5.22 -29.99
N GLU A 253 -12.09 -4.10 -30.68
CA GLU A 253 -10.99 -3.25 -31.16
C GLU A 253 -10.76 -2.03 -30.25
N PRO A 254 -9.54 -1.48 -30.14
CA PRO A 254 -8.30 -2.05 -30.65
C PRO A 254 -7.89 -3.32 -29.90
N SER A 255 -7.31 -4.29 -30.61
CA SER A 255 -6.73 -5.49 -30.01
C SER A 255 -5.37 -5.24 -29.37
N SER A 256 -4.88 -6.15 -28.51
CA SER A 256 -3.55 -5.99 -27.92
C SER A 256 -2.43 -6.11 -28.97
N ALA A 257 -2.64 -6.88 -30.03
CA ALA A 257 -1.71 -6.99 -31.15
C ALA A 257 -1.65 -5.69 -31.96
N SER A 258 -2.80 -5.06 -32.24
CA SER A 258 -2.83 -3.79 -32.97
C SER A 258 -2.14 -2.66 -32.20
N ILE A 259 -2.21 -2.67 -30.87
CA ILE A 259 -1.44 -1.73 -30.03
C ILE A 259 0.07 -1.97 -30.18
N LEU A 260 0.54 -3.22 -30.22
CA LEU A 260 1.95 -3.52 -30.48
C LEU A 260 2.38 -3.09 -31.88
N ASP A 261 1.57 -3.36 -32.91
CA ASP A 261 1.88 -2.97 -34.29
C ASP A 261 1.96 -1.44 -34.47
N ALA A 262 1.18 -0.69 -33.69
CA ALA A 262 1.24 0.77 -33.64
C ALA A 262 2.35 1.32 -32.71
N THR A 263 3.14 0.45 -32.07
CA THR A 263 4.22 0.84 -31.15
C THR A 263 5.55 0.96 -31.88
N ASN A 264 6.19 2.12 -31.76
CA ASN A 264 7.51 2.38 -32.34
C ASN A 264 8.66 1.95 -31.41
N ASP A 265 8.51 2.17 -30.10
CA ASP A 265 9.52 1.83 -29.09
C ASP A 265 8.93 0.87 -28.03
N TYR A 266 9.28 -0.41 -28.18
CA TYR A 266 8.86 -1.48 -27.29
C TYR A 266 9.50 -1.39 -25.90
N SER A 267 10.68 -0.77 -25.79
CA SER A 267 11.37 -0.59 -24.51
C SER A 267 10.75 0.55 -23.72
N GLU A 268 10.38 1.64 -24.38
CA GLU A 268 9.63 2.75 -23.76
C GLU A 268 8.25 2.30 -23.28
N LEU A 269 7.55 1.48 -24.08
CA LEU A 269 6.27 0.89 -23.66
C LEU A 269 6.45 0.10 -22.37
N ALA A 270 7.45 -0.80 -22.32
CA ALA A 270 7.74 -1.58 -21.12
C ALA A 270 8.08 -0.71 -19.90
N ALA A 271 8.80 0.40 -20.10
CA ALA A 271 9.18 1.31 -19.00
C ALA A 271 7.98 1.99 -18.33
N HIS A 272 6.90 2.23 -19.08
CA HIS A 272 5.68 2.87 -18.59
C HIS A 272 4.58 1.86 -18.18
N LEU A 273 4.80 0.57 -18.44
CA LEU A 273 3.83 -0.47 -18.13
C LEU A 273 3.92 -0.89 -16.64
N PRO A 274 2.79 -1.16 -15.95
CA PRO A 274 2.83 -1.65 -14.58
C PRO A 274 3.53 -3.02 -14.49
N ALA A 275 4.39 -3.20 -13.50
CA ALA A 275 5.29 -4.36 -13.41
C ALA A 275 4.58 -5.73 -13.38
N GLN A 276 3.33 -5.79 -12.92
CA GLN A 276 2.53 -7.03 -12.92
C GLN A 276 2.20 -7.53 -14.34
N TYR A 277 2.30 -6.66 -15.35
CA TYR A 277 2.03 -6.99 -16.74
C TYR A 277 3.27 -7.36 -17.56
N PHE A 278 4.48 -7.28 -16.99
CA PHE A 278 5.71 -7.57 -17.74
C PHE A 278 5.73 -8.98 -18.35
N LYS A 279 5.29 -10.00 -17.61
CA LYS A 279 5.16 -11.35 -18.16
C LYS A 279 4.19 -11.41 -19.34
N ARG A 280 2.98 -10.85 -19.14
CA ARG A 280 1.93 -10.78 -20.17
C ARG A 280 2.38 -10.00 -21.41
N TYR A 281 3.23 -9.00 -21.24
CA TYR A 281 3.83 -8.22 -22.34
C TYR A 281 4.79 -9.07 -23.18
N LEU A 282 5.70 -9.81 -22.53
CA LEU A 282 6.64 -10.70 -23.22
C LEU A 282 5.92 -11.86 -23.91
N ASP A 283 4.91 -12.46 -23.25
CA ASP A 283 4.02 -13.46 -23.85
C ASP A 283 3.27 -12.91 -25.06
N LEU A 284 2.83 -11.65 -25.02
CA LEU A 284 2.16 -11.02 -26.15
C LEU A 284 3.12 -10.81 -27.33
N ILE A 285 4.35 -10.35 -27.08
CA ILE A 285 5.38 -10.21 -28.11
C ILE A 285 5.68 -11.55 -28.78
N SER A 286 5.83 -12.63 -28.00
CA SER A 286 6.14 -13.96 -28.57
C SER A 286 5.03 -14.49 -29.46
N ARG A 287 3.76 -14.25 -29.09
CA ARG A 287 2.59 -14.65 -29.88
C ARG A 287 2.36 -13.77 -31.10
N THR A 288 2.62 -12.46 -31.00
CA THR A 288 2.37 -11.50 -32.08
C THR A 288 3.46 -11.57 -33.15
N TYR A 289 4.71 -11.85 -32.76
CA TYR A 289 5.86 -11.86 -33.65
C TYR A 289 6.64 -13.19 -33.59
N PRO A 290 6.02 -14.33 -33.92
CA PRO A 290 6.60 -15.67 -33.73
C PRO A 290 7.95 -15.87 -34.44
N ASP A 291 8.19 -15.18 -35.55
CA ASP A 291 9.44 -15.33 -36.33
C ASP A 291 10.61 -14.49 -35.79
N LYS A 292 10.34 -13.47 -34.96
CA LYS A 292 11.36 -12.49 -34.53
C LYS A 292 11.32 -12.16 -33.04
N TRP A 293 10.46 -12.79 -32.24
CA TRP A 293 10.31 -12.43 -30.83
C TRP A 293 11.61 -12.60 -30.03
N GLN A 294 12.45 -13.59 -30.37
CA GLN A 294 13.72 -13.81 -29.67
C GLN A 294 14.64 -12.59 -29.77
N SER A 295 14.81 -12.03 -30.97
CA SER A 295 15.61 -10.83 -31.17
C SER A 295 14.98 -9.59 -30.55
N MET A 296 13.65 -9.51 -30.53
CA MET A 296 12.94 -8.43 -29.83
C MET A 296 13.14 -8.50 -28.31
N VAL A 297 13.06 -9.69 -27.70
CA VAL A 297 13.29 -9.88 -26.26
C VAL A 297 14.75 -9.62 -25.90
N GLU A 298 15.71 -9.95 -26.78
CA GLU A 298 17.11 -9.57 -26.59
C GLU A 298 17.32 -8.05 -26.58
N ASP A 299 16.68 -7.32 -27.50
CA ASP A 299 16.74 -5.86 -27.51
C ASP A 299 16.05 -5.26 -26.27
N LEU A 300 14.89 -5.79 -25.88
CA LEU A 300 14.22 -5.41 -24.64
C LEU A 300 15.10 -5.66 -23.43
N LEU A 301 15.77 -6.81 -23.34
CA LEU A 301 16.73 -7.12 -22.27
C LEU A 301 17.86 -6.09 -22.25
N ARG A 302 18.43 -5.77 -23.40
CA ARG A 302 19.52 -4.80 -23.55
C ARG A 302 19.11 -3.40 -23.04
N ASN A 303 17.86 -3.02 -23.27
CA ASN A 303 17.30 -1.71 -22.93
C ASN A 303 16.50 -1.71 -21.62
N SER A 304 16.40 -2.85 -20.93
CA SER A 304 15.59 -3.01 -19.73
C SER A 304 16.19 -2.35 -18.49
N SER A 305 15.36 -2.18 -17.46
CA SER A 305 15.81 -1.78 -16.12
C SER A 305 15.01 -2.44 -15.00
N GLY A 306 15.61 -2.50 -13.81
CA GLY A 306 14.91 -2.85 -12.57
C GLY A 306 14.24 -4.23 -12.61
N LYS A 307 12.92 -4.27 -12.36
CA LYS A 307 12.14 -5.51 -12.37
C LYS A 307 11.97 -6.09 -13.78
N PHE A 308 11.89 -5.23 -14.81
CA PHE A 308 11.70 -5.70 -16.17
C PHE A 308 12.91 -6.50 -16.66
N THR A 309 14.13 -6.11 -16.29
CA THR A 309 15.35 -6.90 -16.57
C THR A 309 15.27 -8.32 -16.03
N SER A 310 14.84 -8.48 -14.78
CA SER A 310 14.62 -9.81 -14.19
C SER A 310 13.56 -10.59 -14.97
N GLU A 311 12.49 -9.93 -15.40
CA GLU A 311 11.40 -10.59 -16.13
C GLU A 311 11.85 -11.05 -17.52
N CYS A 312 12.59 -10.25 -18.28
CA CYS A 312 13.17 -10.67 -19.56
C CYS A 312 14.05 -11.91 -19.41
N ILE A 313 14.94 -11.92 -18.39
CA ILE A 313 15.82 -13.07 -18.12
C ILE A 313 15.02 -14.31 -17.73
N ASN A 314 14.03 -14.15 -16.83
CA ASN A 314 13.16 -15.27 -16.43
C ASN A 314 12.38 -15.83 -17.62
N PHE A 315 11.80 -14.96 -18.45
CA PHE A 315 11.06 -15.36 -19.63
C PHE A 315 11.95 -16.13 -20.62
N MET A 316 13.16 -15.64 -20.89
CA MET A 316 14.13 -16.33 -21.74
C MET A 316 14.57 -17.68 -21.15
N LEU A 317 14.75 -17.77 -19.83
CA LEU A 317 15.03 -19.03 -19.14
C LEU A 317 13.87 -20.04 -19.23
N GLU A 318 12.63 -19.57 -19.09
CA GLU A 318 11.41 -20.40 -19.29
C GLU A 318 11.33 -20.98 -20.71
N HIS A 319 12.00 -20.35 -21.68
CA HIS A 319 12.11 -20.80 -23.08
C HIS A 319 13.46 -21.46 -23.40
N GLU A 320 14.20 -21.93 -22.40
CA GLU A 320 15.48 -22.66 -22.55
C GLU A 320 16.58 -21.86 -23.27
N MET A 321 16.50 -20.52 -23.27
CA MET A 321 17.44 -19.64 -23.97
C MET A 321 18.68 -19.26 -23.14
N GLU A 322 19.09 -20.09 -22.18
CA GLU A 322 20.15 -19.77 -21.21
C GLU A 322 21.49 -19.43 -21.89
N GLU A 323 21.91 -20.26 -22.85
CA GLU A 323 23.15 -20.05 -23.61
C GLU A 323 23.08 -18.77 -24.44
N ARG A 324 21.88 -18.38 -24.91
CA ARG A 324 21.69 -17.13 -25.65
C ARG A 324 21.84 -15.92 -24.73
N ILE A 325 21.29 -15.96 -23.52
CA ILE A 325 21.47 -14.90 -22.52
C ILE A 325 22.96 -14.72 -22.22
N ARG A 326 23.68 -15.82 -21.97
CA ARG A 326 25.13 -15.80 -21.72
C ARG A 326 25.89 -15.17 -22.86
N TYR A 327 25.61 -15.59 -24.09
CA TYR A 327 26.22 -15.04 -25.29
C TYR A 327 26.00 -13.53 -25.41
N CYS A 328 24.76 -13.05 -25.23
CA CYS A 328 24.44 -11.62 -25.34
C CYS A 328 25.15 -10.79 -24.27
N LEU A 329 25.10 -11.22 -23.00
CA LEU A 329 25.74 -10.51 -21.90
C LEU A 329 27.27 -10.46 -22.03
N ASP A 330 27.91 -11.58 -22.38
CA ASP A 330 29.36 -11.66 -22.60
C ASP A 330 29.78 -10.76 -23.77
N ARG A 331 29.03 -10.78 -24.87
CA ARG A 331 29.27 -9.92 -26.03
C ARG A 331 29.16 -8.45 -25.66
N TRP A 332 28.06 -8.02 -25.03
CA TRP A 332 27.87 -6.62 -24.65
C TRP A 332 28.91 -6.14 -23.64
N LEU A 333 29.36 -7.02 -22.74
CA LEU A 333 30.43 -6.72 -21.80
C LEU A 333 31.78 -6.56 -22.52
N LYS A 334 32.14 -7.49 -23.42
CA LYS A 334 33.39 -7.44 -24.19
C LYS A 334 33.48 -6.23 -25.12
N GLU A 335 32.36 -5.86 -25.72
CA GLU A 335 32.24 -4.71 -26.63
C GLU A 335 32.06 -3.38 -25.89
N GLN A 336 31.97 -3.37 -24.56
CA GLN A 336 31.65 -2.18 -23.74
C GLN A 336 30.35 -1.47 -24.17
N THR A 337 29.35 -2.26 -24.57
CA THR A 337 28.02 -1.76 -24.98
C THR A 337 26.91 -2.16 -24.02
N ILE A 338 27.26 -2.85 -22.93
CA ILE A 338 26.33 -3.23 -21.86
C ILE A 338 25.88 -1.99 -21.08
N LYS A 339 24.56 -1.80 -20.93
CA LYS A 339 23.99 -0.61 -20.28
C LYS A 339 24.08 -0.71 -18.76
N GLY A 340 24.23 0.44 -18.10
CA GLY A 340 24.33 0.56 -16.64
C GLY A 340 23.26 -0.19 -15.84
N PRO A 341 21.95 -0.11 -16.19
CA PRO A 341 20.91 -0.88 -15.49
C PRO A 341 21.11 -2.40 -15.54
N LEU A 342 21.59 -2.92 -16.67
CA LEU A 342 21.84 -4.35 -16.87
C LEU A 342 23.11 -4.79 -16.12
N LEU A 343 24.18 -3.99 -16.16
CA LEU A 343 25.37 -4.19 -15.31
C LEU A 343 25.01 -4.23 -13.82
N PHE A 344 24.20 -3.26 -13.38
CA PHE A 344 23.71 -3.23 -12.00
C PHE A 344 22.93 -4.49 -11.65
N TRP A 345 22.09 -5.00 -12.57
CA TRP A 345 21.38 -6.25 -12.36
C TRP A 345 22.33 -7.44 -12.19
N VAL A 346 23.38 -7.56 -13.03
CA VAL A 346 24.40 -8.63 -12.91
C VAL A 346 25.08 -8.56 -11.54
N VAL A 347 25.58 -7.38 -11.14
CA VAL A 347 26.27 -7.19 -9.86
C VAL A 347 25.35 -7.47 -8.68
N LYS A 348 24.09 -7.01 -8.74
CA LYS A 348 23.09 -7.23 -7.70
C LYS A 348 22.78 -8.72 -7.50
N ASN A 349 22.79 -9.50 -8.59
CA ASN A 349 22.43 -10.91 -8.58
C ASN A 349 23.64 -11.88 -8.56
N ARG A 350 24.87 -11.39 -8.40
CA ARG A 350 26.11 -12.21 -8.41
C ARG A 350 26.16 -13.39 -7.45
N ALA A 351 25.40 -13.36 -6.36
CA ALA A 351 25.32 -14.44 -5.38
C ALA A 351 24.01 -15.26 -5.49
N SER A 352 23.21 -15.01 -6.53
CA SER A 352 21.95 -15.71 -6.75
C SER A 352 22.21 -17.11 -7.28
N LYS A 353 21.76 -18.13 -6.53
CA LYS A 353 21.79 -19.52 -7.01
C LYS A 353 21.00 -19.71 -8.31
N LYS A 354 19.90 -18.97 -8.48
CA LYS A 354 19.03 -19.06 -9.65
C LYS A 354 19.73 -18.63 -10.94
N TYR A 355 20.57 -17.60 -10.87
CA TYR A 355 21.21 -17.00 -12.05
C TYR A 355 22.70 -17.30 -12.15
N ASN A 356 23.21 -18.22 -11.31
CA ASN A 356 24.64 -18.46 -11.17
C ASN A 356 25.29 -18.85 -12.50
N SER A 357 24.68 -19.77 -13.23
CA SER A 357 25.18 -20.27 -14.52
C SER A 357 25.31 -19.17 -15.60
N ILE A 358 24.47 -18.13 -15.53
CA ILE A 358 24.53 -16.97 -16.43
C ILE A 358 25.57 -15.95 -15.94
N ILE A 359 25.61 -15.67 -14.63
CA ILE A 359 26.36 -14.54 -14.06
C ILE A 359 27.81 -14.89 -13.74
N GLU A 360 28.08 -16.06 -13.18
CA GLU A 360 29.43 -16.47 -12.74
C GLU A 360 30.50 -16.24 -13.83
N PRO A 361 30.27 -16.59 -15.11
CA PRO A 361 31.25 -16.32 -16.18
C PRO A 361 31.53 -14.83 -16.44
N LEU A 362 30.61 -13.94 -16.07
CA LEU A 362 30.71 -12.50 -16.31
C LEU A 362 31.46 -11.76 -15.18
N VAL A 363 31.57 -12.36 -13.99
CA VAL A 363 32.22 -11.76 -12.82
C VAL A 363 33.74 -11.89 -12.92
N THR A 364 34.31 -11.11 -13.83
CA THR A 364 35.76 -11.03 -14.08
C THR A 364 36.28 -9.61 -13.80
N PRO A 365 37.60 -9.36 -13.72
CA PRO A 365 38.13 -8.00 -13.59
C PRO A 365 37.65 -7.03 -14.68
N ARG A 366 37.26 -7.53 -15.86
CA ARG A 366 36.69 -6.71 -16.95
C ARG A 366 35.34 -6.10 -16.59
N LEU A 367 34.57 -6.73 -15.70
CA LEU A 367 33.31 -6.18 -15.21
C LEU A 367 33.51 -4.84 -14.49
N LEU A 368 34.68 -4.62 -13.89
CA LEU A 368 35.03 -3.36 -13.21
C LEU A 368 35.56 -2.29 -14.18
N ALA A 369 35.80 -2.66 -15.43
CA ALA A 369 36.32 -1.79 -16.50
C ALA A 369 35.27 -1.48 -17.57
N ALA A 370 34.02 -1.90 -17.35
CA ALA A 370 32.89 -1.80 -18.27
C ALA A 370 31.96 -0.63 -17.96
#